data_AF-A0A535B043-F1
#
_entry.id   AF-A0A535B043-F1
#
_cell.length_a   1.000
_cell.length_b   1.000
_cell.length_c   1.000
_cell.angle_alpha   90.00
_cell.angle_beta   90.00
_cell.angle_gamma   90.00
#
_symmetry.space_group_name_H-M   'P 1'
#
loop_
_entity.id
_entity.type
_entity.pdbx_description
1 polymer ?
#
loop_
_entity_poly.entity_id
_entity_poly.type
_entity_poly.pdbx_seq_one_letter_code
_entity_poly.pdbx_strand_id
1 'polypeptide(L)'
;MATGYSKMVLPFNQVKEKEFLSRPMGCKGVGFSFVRYKSGEGATYVHRHKVQEEVFITLKGTGSIILDGKRISMPEGTIVRVAPRVYRALGNDSNKDVIYMILGAIPPKKFPLGGRTLLGDGIPNRKKIPRWKKQ
;
A
#
# COMPACT_ATOMS: atom_id res chain seq x y z
N MET A 1 -16.17 9.76 -23.97
CA MET A 1 -16.17 8.29 -23.80
C MET A 1 -15.47 7.96 -22.50
N ALA A 2 -16.17 7.41 -21.51
CA ALA A 2 -15.58 7.09 -20.21
C ALA A 2 -14.58 5.94 -20.38
N THR A 3 -13.29 6.24 -20.31
CA THR A 3 -12.23 5.24 -20.31
C THR A 3 -12.41 4.36 -19.07
N GLY A 4 -12.44 3.03 -19.23
CA GLY A 4 -12.52 2.06 -18.13
C GLY A 4 -11.28 1.99 -17.23
N TYR A 5 -10.50 3.06 -17.16
CA TYR A 5 -9.28 3.19 -16.35
C TYR A 5 -9.05 4.66 -15.93
N SER A 6 -8.35 4.84 -14.81
CA SER A 6 -7.88 6.14 -14.31
C SER A 6 -6.35 6.14 -14.30
N LYS A 7 -5.74 7.31 -14.55
CA LYS A 7 -4.29 7.52 -14.49
C LYS A 7 -3.99 8.81 -13.73
N MET A 8 -3.02 8.75 -12.83
CA MET A 8 -2.49 9.90 -12.09
C MET A 8 -0.97 9.77 -12.01
N VAL A 9 -0.28 10.91 -11.96
CA VAL A 9 1.14 10.99 -11.62
C VAL A 9 1.25 11.81 -10.34
N LEU A 10 1.79 11.19 -9.28
CA LEU A 10 2.14 11.85 -8.04
C LEU A 10 3.62 11.57 -7.76
N PRO A 11 4.53 12.51 -8.09
CA PRO A 11 5.94 12.38 -7.78
C PRO A 11 6.17 12.23 -6.26
N PHE A 12 7.06 11.34 -5.83
CA PHE A 12 7.32 11.11 -4.40
C PHE A 12 7.83 12.35 -3.67
N ASN A 13 8.50 13.27 -4.37
CA ASN A 13 8.92 14.53 -3.77
C ASN A 13 7.75 15.48 -3.46
N GLN A 14 6.57 15.27 -4.06
CA GLN A 14 5.36 16.07 -3.86
C GLN A 14 4.38 15.46 -2.85
N VAL A 15 4.64 14.24 -2.34
CA VAL A 15 3.85 13.66 -1.23
C VAL A 15 4.06 14.52 0.01
N LYS A 16 3.01 15.12 0.56
CA LYS A 16 3.16 16.04 1.70
C LYS A 16 3.30 15.30 3.03
N GLU A 17 2.21 14.65 3.44
CA GLU A 17 2.14 13.87 4.68
C GLU A 17 1.39 12.57 4.41
N LYS A 18 0.10 12.65 4.06
CA LYS A 18 -0.70 11.48 3.68
C LYS A 18 -1.64 11.81 2.53
N GLU A 19 -1.40 11.19 1.38
CA GLU A 19 -2.17 11.37 0.15
C GLU A 19 -3.09 10.17 -0.04
N PHE A 20 -4.41 10.37 0.14
CA PHE A 20 -5.41 9.32 -0.08
C PHE A 20 -5.76 9.18 -1.56
N LEU A 21 -5.37 8.08 -2.18
CA LEU A 21 -5.38 7.94 -3.64
C LEU A 21 -6.56 7.13 -4.19
N SER A 22 -7.15 6.24 -3.38
CA SER A 22 -8.26 5.39 -3.83
C SER A 22 -9.46 6.14 -4.39
N ARG A 23 -9.93 7.19 -3.68
CA ARG A 23 -11.12 7.93 -4.11
C ARG A 23 -10.89 8.72 -5.40
N PRO A 24 -9.82 9.53 -5.53
CA PRO A 24 -9.49 10.18 -6.80
C PRO A 24 -9.34 9.23 -7.98
N MET A 25 -8.88 7.99 -7.73
CA MET A 25 -8.69 6.96 -8.76
C MET A 25 -9.96 6.11 -9.01
N GLY A 26 -11.08 6.40 -8.34
CA GLY A 26 -12.34 5.67 -8.51
C GLY A 26 -12.35 4.24 -7.97
N CYS A 27 -11.43 3.88 -7.08
CA CYS A 27 -11.33 2.54 -6.52
C CYS A 27 -12.53 2.20 -5.62
N LYS A 28 -13.05 0.99 -5.76
CA LYS A 28 -14.19 0.48 -4.98
C LYS A 28 -13.84 -0.61 -3.97
N GLY A 29 -12.79 -1.39 -4.24
CA GLY A 29 -12.40 -2.54 -3.41
C GLY A 29 -11.04 -2.41 -2.71
N VAL A 30 -10.24 -1.39 -3.06
CA VAL A 30 -8.90 -1.19 -2.52
C VAL A 30 -8.72 0.24 -2.00
N GLY A 31 -8.30 0.33 -0.75
CA GLY A 31 -7.79 1.52 -0.09
C GLY A 31 -6.28 1.61 -0.29
N PHE A 32 -5.76 2.75 -0.74
CA PHE A 32 -4.33 2.99 -0.72
C PHE A 32 -3.97 4.47 -0.58
N SER A 33 -2.81 4.71 0.00
CA SER A 33 -2.24 6.04 0.20
C SER A 33 -0.72 6.03 0.08
N PHE A 34 -0.15 7.15 -0.33
CA PHE A 34 1.26 7.45 -0.08
C PHE A 34 1.40 8.26 1.20
N VAL A 35 2.37 7.90 2.03
CA VAL A 35 2.67 8.60 3.28
C VAL A 35 4.13 9.02 3.28
N ARG A 36 4.40 10.26 3.67
CA ARG A 36 5.73 10.79 3.94
C ARG A 36 5.86 11.06 5.44
N TYR A 37 6.99 10.64 6.00
CA TYR A 37 7.44 11.10 7.31
C TYR A 37 8.87 11.63 7.19
N LYS A 38 9.12 12.83 7.71
CA LYS A 38 10.48 13.34 7.93
C LYS A 38 11.14 12.62 9.10
N SER A 39 12.43 12.83 9.28
CA SER A 39 13.19 12.32 10.43
C SER A 39 12.47 12.64 11.74
N GLY A 40 12.19 11.63 12.56
CA GLY A 40 11.53 11.75 13.86
C GLY A 40 10.01 11.89 13.81
N GLU A 41 9.39 11.99 12.63
CA GLU A 41 7.93 12.02 12.48
C GLU A 41 7.33 10.61 12.49
N GLY A 42 6.05 10.53 12.84
CA GLY A 42 5.29 9.28 12.81
C GLY A 42 3.83 9.47 13.21
N ALA A 43 3.09 8.36 13.21
CA ALA A 43 1.72 8.36 13.69
C ALA A 43 1.68 8.70 15.20
N THR A 44 0.69 9.52 15.59
CA THR A 44 0.54 9.97 16.98
C THR A 44 -0.14 8.96 17.90
N TYR A 45 -0.66 7.86 17.34
CA TYR A 45 -1.29 6.77 18.07
C TYR A 45 -1.18 5.44 17.32
N VAL A 46 -1.28 4.33 18.05
CA VAL A 46 -1.44 3.00 17.47
C VAL A 46 -2.91 2.71 17.19
N HIS A 47 -3.21 1.96 16.13
CA HIS A 47 -4.57 1.55 15.80
C HIS A 47 -4.65 0.12 15.29
N ARG A 48 -5.86 -0.43 15.26
CA ARG A 48 -6.18 -1.74 14.70
C ARG A 48 -7.48 -1.67 13.92
N HIS A 49 -7.70 -2.63 13.03
CA HIS A 49 -8.92 -2.69 12.22
C HIS A 49 -9.88 -3.76 12.73
N LYS A 50 -11.18 -3.58 12.47
CA LYS A 50 -12.19 -4.59 12.79
C LYS A 50 -12.13 -5.79 11.83
N VAL A 51 -11.93 -5.51 10.55
CA VAL A 51 -12.06 -6.51 9.46
C VAL A 51 -10.93 -6.40 8.43
N GLN A 52 -10.50 -5.19 8.10
CA GLN A 52 -9.53 -4.91 7.05
C GLN A 52 -8.12 -5.35 7.43
N GLU A 53 -7.47 -6.07 6.52
CA GLU A 53 -6.01 -6.20 6.53
C GLU A 53 -5.35 -5.02 5.85
N GLU A 54 -4.11 -4.73 6.23
CA GLU A 54 -3.29 -3.73 5.54
C GLU A 54 -1.92 -4.29 5.19
N VAL A 55 -1.34 -3.78 4.11
CA VAL A 55 0.04 -4.03 3.69
C VAL A 55 0.76 -2.69 3.65
N PHE A 56 1.86 -2.60 4.40
CA PHE A 56 2.76 -1.46 4.46
C PHE A 56 4.00 -1.75 3.63
N ILE A 57 4.37 -0.83 2.75
CA ILE A 57 5.53 -0.98 1.87
C ILE A 57 6.39 0.27 2.00
N THR A 58 7.68 0.14 2.27
CA THR A 58 8.62 1.26 2.16
C THR A 58 8.99 1.44 0.69
N LEU A 59 8.54 2.53 0.08
CA LEU A 59 8.83 2.86 -1.32
C LEU A 59 10.16 3.59 -1.48
N LYS A 60 10.56 4.40 -0.50
CA LYS A 60 11.81 5.15 -0.53
C LYS A 60 12.35 5.40 0.88
N GLY A 61 13.66 5.23 1.06
CA GLY A 61 14.34 5.56 2.31
C GLY A 61 14.26 4.43 3.35
N THR A 62 14.33 4.77 4.63
CA THR A 62 14.21 3.80 5.73
C THR A 62 13.40 4.44 6.84
N GLY A 63 12.39 3.74 7.34
CA GLY A 63 11.73 4.18 8.56
C GLY A 63 11.37 2.99 9.43
N SER A 64 10.26 3.07 10.15
CA SER A 64 9.88 2.06 11.13
C SER A 64 8.39 1.82 11.19
N ILE A 65 8.04 0.63 11.71
CA ILE A 65 6.68 0.28 12.08
C ILE A 65 6.68 -0.31 13.49
N ILE A 66 5.71 0.10 14.30
CA ILE A 66 5.39 -0.54 15.57
C ILE A 66 4.29 -1.56 15.31
N LEU A 67 4.47 -2.80 15.73
CA LEU A 67 3.48 -3.88 15.68
C LEU A 67 3.37 -4.52 17.07
N ASP A 68 2.20 -4.42 17.70
CA ASP A 68 1.94 -4.92 19.07
C ASP A 68 3.05 -4.54 20.06
N GLY A 69 3.46 -3.26 20.03
CA GLY A 69 4.50 -2.70 20.89
C GLY A 69 5.94 -2.96 20.43
N LYS A 70 6.17 -3.83 19.42
CA LYS A 70 7.50 -4.08 18.87
C LYS A 70 7.81 -3.11 17.74
N ARG A 71 8.90 -2.37 17.86
CA ARG A 71 9.41 -1.48 16.82
C ARG A 71 10.32 -2.24 15.86
N ILE A 72 10.04 -2.16 14.57
CA ILE A 72 10.70 -2.91 13.51
C ILE A 72 11.20 -1.92 12.45
N SER A 73 12.46 -2.08 12.01
CA SER A 73 13.03 -1.29 10.91
C SER A 73 12.43 -1.69 9.57
N MET A 74 12.18 -0.69 8.72
CA MET A 74 11.51 -0.82 7.44
C MET A 74 12.36 -0.15 6.34
N PRO A 75 13.52 -0.72 5.95
CA PRO A 75 14.31 -0.22 4.82
C PRO A 75 13.53 -0.31 3.50
N GLU A 76 13.99 0.41 2.47
CA GLU A 76 13.38 0.43 1.15
C GLU A 76 13.12 -0.98 0.60
N GLY A 77 11.93 -1.20 0.04
CA GLY A 77 11.50 -2.51 -0.45
C GLY A 77 10.93 -3.44 0.63
N THR A 78 10.94 -3.05 1.91
CA THR A 78 10.30 -3.85 2.96
C THR A 78 8.78 -3.87 2.78
N ILE A 79 8.19 -5.05 2.90
CA ILE A 79 6.75 -5.30 2.77
C ILE A 79 6.26 -6.00 4.04
N VAL A 80 5.27 -5.41 4.71
CA VAL A 80 4.67 -5.98 5.93
C VAL A 80 3.17 -6.05 5.78
N ARG A 81 2.62 -7.27 5.80
CA ARG A 81 1.18 -7.48 5.98
C ARG A 81 0.83 -7.44 7.46
N VAL A 82 -0.19 -6.67 7.82
CA VAL A 82 -0.70 -6.53 9.18
C VAL A 82 -2.15 -7.01 9.24
N ALA A 83 -2.39 -8.04 10.06
CA ALA A 83 -3.72 -8.58 10.30
C ALA A 83 -4.62 -7.56 11.04
N PRO A 84 -5.96 -7.66 10.93
CA PRO A 84 -6.87 -6.67 11.53
C PRO A 84 -6.63 -6.44 13.03
N ARG A 85 -6.33 -7.51 13.79
CA ARG A 85 -6.23 -7.46 15.26
C ARG A 85 -4.91 -6.89 15.80
N VAL A 86 -3.89 -6.72 14.96
CA VAL A 86 -2.57 -6.19 15.36
C VAL A 86 -2.64 -4.67 15.49
N TYR A 87 -2.18 -4.14 16.62
CA TYR A 87 -1.98 -2.70 16.82
C TYR A 87 -0.76 -2.24 16.04
N ARG A 88 -0.91 -1.14 15.29
CA ARG A 88 0.12 -0.65 14.38
C ARG A 88 0.29 0.86 14.41
N ALA A 89 1.51 1.33 14.16
CA ALA A 89 1.84 2.72 13.88
C ALA A 89 3.08 2.78 12.99
N LEU A 90 3.05 3.61 11.94
CA LEU A 90 4.24 3.94 11.16
C LEU A 90 5.01 5.09 11.82
N GLY A 91 6.32 5.12 11.62
CA GLY A 91 7.18 6.24 11.99
C GLY A 91 8.44 6.29 11.15
N ASN A 92 9.33 7.20 11.51
CA ASN A 92 10.63 7.37 10.88
C ASN A 92 11.70 7.65 11.93
N ASP A 93 12.41 6.61 12.33
CA ASP A 93 13.54 6.71 13.27
C ASP A 93 14.88 7.00 12.57
N SER A 94 14.87 7.16 11.24
CA SER A 94 16.07 7.51 10.49
C SER A 94 16.27 9.03 10.42
N ASN A 95 17.43 9.45 9.92
CA ASN A 95 17.79 10.86 9.72
C ASN A 95 17.41 11.43 8.34
N LYS A 96 16.63 10.69 7.53
CA LYS A 96 16.19 11.10 6.18
C LYS A 96 14.70 10.86 6.01
N ASP A 97 14.07 11.57 5.09
CA ASP A 97 12.65 11.35 4.75
C ASP A 97 12.41 9.92 4.23
N VAL A 98 11.27 9.35 4.62
CA VAL A 98 10.78 8.06 4.15
C VAL A 98 9.43 8.22 3.44
N ILE A 99 9.21 7.42 2.39
CA ILE A 99 7.92 7.29 1.72
C ILE A 99 7.39 5.87 1.87
N TYR A 100 6.15 5.75 2.32
CA TYR A 100 5.41 4.50 2.40
C TYR A 100 4.27 4.44 1.41
N MET A 101 3.94 3.23 0.96
CA MET A 101 2.62 2.88 0.44
C MET A 101 1.89 2.07 1.50
N ILE A 102 0.65 2.48 1.78
CA ILE A 102 -0.27 1.71 2.62
C ILE A 102 -1.37 1.21 1.71
N LEU A 103 -1.64 -0.09 1.75
CA LEU A 103 -2.68 -0.77 1.01
C LEU A 103 -3.62 -1.43 2.02
N GLY A 104 -4.92 -1.39 1.79
CA GLY A 104 -5.86 -2.12 2.61
C GLY A 104 -7.09 -2.52 1.80
N ALA A 105 -7.58 -3.72 2.05
CA ALA A 105 -8.77 -4.23 1.38
C ALA A 105 -9.56 -5.14 2.32
N ILE A 106 -10.82 -5.36 1.96
CA ILE A 106 -11.66 -6.38 2.59
C ILE A 106 -11.96 -7.44 1.51
N PRO A 107 -11.72 -8.73 1.79
CA PRO A 107 -12.09 -9.79 0.87
C PRO A 107 -13.58 -9.76 0.53
N PRO A 108 -13.97 -9.80 -0.77
CA PRO A 108 -15.36 -9.96 -1.16
C PRO A 108 -15.91 -11.32 -0.71
N LYS A 109 -17.23 -11.43 -0.47
CA LYS A 109 -17.93 -12.63 0.07
C LYS A 109 -17.75 -13.95 -0.72
N LYS A 110 -17.10 -13.94 -1.88
CA LYS A 110 -16.87 -15.13 -2.74
C LYS A 110 -15.40 -15.30 -3.14
N PHE A 111 -14.49 -14.66 -2.41
CA PHE A 111 -13.05 -14.69 -2.68
C PHE A 111 -12.30 -15.10 -1.40
N PRO A 112 -11.10 -15.68 -1.53
CA PRO A 112 -10.38 -16.01 -2.76
C PRO A 112 -11.00 -17.18 -3.55
N LEU A 113 -10.86 -17.21 -4.88
CA LEU A 113 -11.29 -18.35 -5.73
C LEU A 113 -10.22 -19.45 -5.83
N GLY A 114 -9.03 -19.22 -5.28
CA GLY A 114 -7.88 -20.12 -5.37
C GLY A 114 -7.04 -19.92 -6.65
N GLY A 115 -5.99 -20.74 -6.78
CA GLY A 115 -5.02 -20.64 -7.88
C GLY A 115 -3.73 -19.90 -7.52
N ARG A 116 -3.01 -19.42 -8.54
CA ARG A 116 -1.68 -18.79 -8.37
C ARG A 116 -1.74 -17.37 -7.81
N THR A 117 -2.81 -16.64 -8.07
CA THR A 117 -3.06 -15.30 -7.48
C THR A 117 -4.03 -15.44 -6.33
N LEU A 118 -4.01 -14.49 -5.37
CA LEU A 118 -4.91 -14.54 -4.22
C LEU A 118 -6.38 -14.62 -4.67
N LEU A 119 -6.82 -13.72 -5.55
CA LEU A 119 -8.23 -13.65 -5.94
C LEU A 119 -8.64 -14.70 -6.98
N GLY A 120 -7.75 -15.05 -7.92
CA GLY A 120 -8.04 -16.09 -8.93
C GLY A 120 -9.04 -15.70 -10.04
N ASP A 121 -9.33 -14.41 -10.23
CA ASP A 121 -10.34 -13.90 -11.20
C ASP A 121 -9.76 -13.42 -12.55
N GLY A 122 -8.45 -13.61 -12.78
CA GLY A 122 -7.82 -13.21 -14.01
C GLY A 122 -8.29 -14.03 -15.21
N ILE A 123 -8.82 -13.36 -16.25
CA ILE A 123 -9.23 -13.99 -17.52
C ILE A 123 -8.17 -13.68 -18.60
N PRO A 124 -7.21 -14.58 -18.87
CA PRO A 124 -6.12 -14.30 -19.81
C PRO A 124 -6.57 -14.41 -21.27
N ASN A 125 -6.23 -13.43 -22.10
CA ASN A 125 -6.33 -13.56 -23.56
C ASN A 125 -4.98 -13.94 -24.16
N ARG A 126 -4.66 -15.25 -24.15
CA ARG A 126 -3.37 -15.76 -24.64
C ARG A 126 -3.16 -15.62 -26.16
N LYS A 127 -4.22 -15.32 -26.92
CA LYS A 127 -4.13 -15.04 -28.36
C LYS A 127 -3.66 -13.61 -28.66
N LYS A 128 -3.80 -12.68 -27.71
CA LYS A 128 -3.37 -11.28 -27.84
C LYS A 128 -2.10 -11.04 -27.01
N ILE A 129 -0.95 -11.38 -27.57
CA ILE A 129 0.34 -11.19 -26.91
C ILE A 129 0.83 -9.75 -27.16
N PRO A 130 1.05 -8.93 -26.13
CA PRO A 130 1.54 -7.56 -26.31
C PRO A 130 2.98 -7.57 -26.85
N ARG A 131 3.27 -6.67 -27.80
CA ARG A 131 4.65 -6.37 -28.23
C ARG A 131 5.16 -5.20 -27.40
N TRP A 132 6.00 -5.51 -26.41
CA TRP A 132 6.71 -4.48 -25.65
C TRP A 132 7.80 -3.87 -26.51
N LYS A 133 8.00 -2.55 -26.40
CA LYS A 133 9.19 -1.92 -26.97
C LYS A 133 10.39 -2.53 -26.25
N LYS A 134 11.24 -3.26 -26.98
CA LYS A 134 12.56 -3.65 -26.45
C LYS A 134 13.32 -2.34 -26.20
N GLN A 135 13.87 -2.21 -24.99
CA GLN A 135 14.84 -1.18 -24.68
C GLN A 135 16.13 -1.46 -25.45
#